data_AF-A0A522DTM2-F1
#
_entry.id   AF-A0A522DTM2-F1
#
_cell.length_a   1.000
_cell.length_b   1.000
_cell.length_c   1.000
_cell.angle_alpha   90.00
_cell.angle_beta   90.00
_cell.angle_gamma   90.00
#
_symmetry.space_group_name_H-M   'P 1'
#
loop_
_entity.id
_entity.type
_entity.pdbx_description
1 polymer ?
#
loop_
_entity_poly.entity_id
_entity_poly.type
_entity_poly.pdbx_seq_one_letter_code
_entity_poly.pdbx_strand_id
1 'polypeptide(L)' 'EAHLAGREWLVGDTLTLADLSVGSFLDLSEMAQYPIAPYTEIQRWYRNIEQVPAWQSSAPAK' A
#
# COMPACT_ATOMS: atom_id res chain seq x y z
N GLU A 1 4.90 -8.88 3.75
CA GLU A 1 6.25 -8.50 4.19
C GLU A 1 7.35 -9.16 3.36
N ALA A 2 7.71 -10.43 3.58
CA ALA A 2 8.84 -11.07 2.88
C ALA A 2 8.75 -11.04 1.35
N HIS A 3 7.55 -11.18 0.77
CA HIS A 3 7.35 -11.06 -0.68
C HIS A 3 7.74 -9.68 -1.25
N LEU A 4 7.55 -8.62 -0.47
CA LEU A 4 7.87 -7.24 -0.85
C LEU A 4 9.35 -6.88 -0.63
N ALA A 5 10.13 -7.75 0.02
CA ALA A 5 11.54 -7.51 0.26
C ALA A 5 12.29 -7.39 -1.07
N GLY A 6 12.91 -6.23 -1.30
CA GLY A 6 13.63 -5.92 -2.54
C GLY A 6 12.74 -5.67 -3.76
N ARG A 7 11.41 -5.59 -3.60
CA ARG A 7 10.47 -5.27 -4.68
C ARG A 7 9.84 -3.91 -4.47
N GLU A 8 9.82 -3.08 -5.50
CA GLU A 8 9.15 -1.79 -5.38
C GLU A 8 7.62 -1.93 -5.33
N TRP A 9 7.07 -2.79 -6.19
CA TRP A 9 5.65 -3.08 -6.37
C TRP A 9 5.32 -4.54 -6.05
N LEU A 10 4.03 -4.84 -5.88
CA LEU A 10 3.56 -6.15 -5.45
C LEU A 10 3.87 -7.26 -6.47
N VAL A 11 3.76 -6.97 -7.76
CA VAL A 11 4.07 -7.90 -8.85
C VAL A 11 4.74 -7.15 -10.00
N GLY A 12 5.83 -7.72 -10.53
CA GLY A 12 6.63 -7.09 -11.57
C GLY A 12 7.41 -5.88 -11.06
N ASP A 13 7.82 -5.02 -12.00
CA ASP A 13 8.73 -3.89 -11.73
C ASP A 13 8.03 -2.53 -11.79
N THR A 14 6.72 -2.50 -12.04
CA THR A 14 5.91 -1.26 -12.17
C THR A 14 4.59 -1.39 -11.44
N LEU A 15 3.97 -0.26 -11.08
CA LEU A 15 2.62 -0.22 -10.49
C LEU A 15 1.62 -1.01 -11.35
N THR A 16 0.84 -1.88 -10.70
CA THR A 16 -0.22 -2.67 -11.36
C THR A 16 -1.54 -2.58 -10.61
N LEU A 17 -2.60 -3.17 -11.20
CA LEU A 17 -3.88 -3.34 -10.53
C LEU A 17 -3.76 -4.13 -9.21
N ALA A 18 -2.77 -5.02 -9.10
CA ALA A 18 -2.55 -5.81 -7.88
C ALA A 18 -2.20 -4.90 -6.69
N ASP A 19 -1.39 -3.86 -6.93
CA ASP A 19 -1.01 -2.89 -5.90
C ASP A 19 -2.22 -2.12 -5.37
N LEU A 20 -3.03 -1.59 -6.29
CA LEU A 20 -4.22 -0.80 -5.94
C LEU A 20 -5.27 -1.67 -5.23
N SER A 21 -5.46 -2.90 -5.69
CA SER A 21 -6.43 -3.84 -5.11
C SER A 21 -6.07 -4.19 -3.67
N VAL A 22 -4.81 -4.57 -3.42
CA VAL A 22 -4.36 -4.94 -2.06
C VAL A 22 -4.15 -3.71 -1.17
N GLY A 23 -3.69 -2.59 -1.75
CA GLY A 23 -3.47 -1.34 -1.02
C GLY A 23 -4.76 -0.75 -0.45
N SER A 24 -5.91 -1.00 -1.09
CA SER A 24 -7.21 -0.44 -0.65
C SER A 24 -7.60 -0.83 0.78
N PHE A 25 -7.20 -2.02 1.22
CA PHE A 25 -7.43 -2.46 2.60
C PHE A 25 -6.60 -1.67 3.62
N LEU A 26 -5.44 -1.15 3.23
CA LEU A 26 -4.56 -0.39 4.10
C LEU A 26 -5.01 1.06 4.29
N ASP A 27 -5.82 1.59 3.38
CA ASP A 27 -6.42 2.92 3.53
C ASP A 27 -7.39 2.98 4.72
N LEU A 28 -7.95 1.82 5.11
CA LEU A 28 -8.81 1.65 6.28
C LEU A 28 -8.06 1.17 7.52
N SER A 29 -6.73 0.99 7.44
CA SER A 29 -5.95 0.30 8.48
C SER A 29 -6.00 0.99 9.85
N GLU A 30 -6.05 2.32 9.89
CA GLU A 30 -6.17 3.09 11.13
C GLU A 30 -7.53 2.84 11.80
N MET A 31 -8.62 2.98 11.05
CA MET A 31 -9.97 2.73 11.53
C MET A 31 -10.17 1.27 11.96
N ALA A 32 -9.57 0.33 11.23
CA ALA A 32 -9.64 -1.11 11.52
C ALA A 32 -8.60 -1.57 12.56
N GLN A 33 -7.75 -0.66 13.05
CA GLN A 33 -6.69 -0.92 14.04
C GLN A 33 -5.75 -2.08 13.65
N TYR A 34 -5.39 -2.17 12.37
CA TYR A 34 -4.49 -3.21 11.91
C TYR A 34 -3.08 -3.02 12.51
N PRO A 35 -2.44 -4.08 13.04
CA PRO A 35 -1.11 -3.99 13.63
C PRO A 35 -0.03 -4.00 12.53
N ILE A 36 -0.03 -2.98 11.66
CA ILE A 36 0.89 -2.91 10.50
C ILE A 36 2.28 -2.35 10.85
N ALA A 37 2.43 -1.74 12.04
CA ALA A 37 3.68 -1.14 12.50
C ALA A 37 4.93 -2.07 12.45
N PRO A 38 4.83 -3.39 12.73
CA PRO A 38 5.98 -4.29 12.63
C PRO A 38 6.40 -4.65 11.20
N TYR A 39 5.59 -4.33 10.19
CA TYR A 39 5.79 -4.76 8.80
C TYR A 39 6.31 -3.61 7.95
N THR A 40 7.63 -3.47 7.89
CA THR A 40 8.33 -2.33 7.29
C THR A 40 8.22 -2.26 5.77
N GLU A 41 8.28 -3.39 5.07
CA GLU A 41 8.14 -3.49 3.61
C GLU A 41 6.71 -3.22 3.17
N ILE A 42 5.71 -3.66 3.95
CA ILE A 42 4.31 -3.28 3.71
C ILE A 42 4.14 -1.77 3.85
N GLN A 43 4.72 -1.15 4.89
CA GLN A 43 4.65 0.30 5.05
C GLN A 43 5.39 1.08 3.96
N ARG A 44 6.58 0.61 3.55
CA ARG A 44 7.34 1.20 2.43
C ARG A 44 6.52 1.13 1.14
N TRP A 45 6.03 -0.06 0.81
CA TRP A 45 5.22 -0.29 -0.38
C TRP A 45 3.95 0.56 -0.37
N TYR A 46 3.24 0.63 0.75
CA TYR A 46 2.02 1.43 0.84
C TYR A 46 2.29 2.93 0.69
N ARG A 47 3.39 3.44 1.27
CA ARG A 47 3.82 4.83 1.06
C ARG A 47 4.04 5.16 -0.41
N ASN A 48 4.53 4.22 -1.23
CA ASN A 48 4.66 4.42 -2.68
C ASN A 48 3.28 4.56 -3.35
N ILE A 49 2.30 3.74 -2.94
CA ILE A 49 0.92 3.84 -3.42
C ILE A 49 0.30 5.19 -3.04
N GLU A 50 0.52 5.68 -1.82
CA GLU A 50 0.02 6.98 -1.36
C GLU A 50 0.53 8.17 -2.19
N GLN A 51 1.64 8.03 -2.93
CA GLN A 51 2.15 9.07 -3.83
C GLN A 51 1.47 9.07 -5.21
N VAL A 52 0.66 8.06 -5.54
CA VAL A 52 0.00 7.97 -6.84
C VAL A 52 -1.14 8.99 -6.91
N PRO A 53 -1.16 9.93 -7.88
CA PRO A 53 -2.19 10.98 -7.93
C PRO A 53 -3.63 10.43 -8.00
N ALA A 54 -3.84 9.36 -8.75
CA ALA A 54 -5.14 8.70 -8.82
C ALA A 54 -5.58 8.13 -7.46
N TRP A 55 -4.64 7.62 -6.66
CA TRP A 55 -4.91 7.11 -5.32
C TRP A 55 -5.36 8.22 -4.38
N GLN A 56 -4.63 9.33 -4.36
CA GLN A 56 -4.97 10.51 -3.55
C GLN A 56 -6.36 11.06 -3.89
N SER A 57 -6.78 10.96 -5.16
CA SER A 57 -8.12 11.38 -5.57
C SER A 57 -9.25 10.43 -5.14
N SER A 58 -8.93 9.17 -4.84
CA SER A 58 -9.90 8.14 -4.43
C SER A 58 -9.95 7.92 -2.92
N ALA A 59 -8.90 8.30 -2.20
CA ALA A 59 -8.81 8.09 -0.76
C ALA A 59 -9.98 8.80 -0.05
N PRO A 60 -10.59 8.19 0.97
CA PRO A 60 -11.55 8.88 1.82
C PRO A 60 -10.90 10.14 2.40
N ALA A 61 -11.68 11.19 2.63
CA ALA A 61 -11.19 12.32 3.39
C ALA A 61 -10.71 11.82 4.77
N LYS A 62 -9.41 12.03 5.07
CA LYS A 62 -8.82 11.74 6.37
C LYS A 62 -9.43 12.63 7.46
#